data_AF-A0A7S3MBK5-F1
#
_entry.id   AF-A0A7S3MBK5-F1
#
_cell.length_a   1.000
_cell.length_b   1.000
_cell.length_c   1.000
_cell.angle_alpha   90.00
_cell.angle_beta   90.00
_cell.angle_gamma   90.00
#
_symmetry.space_group_name_H-M   'P 1'
#
loop_
_entity.id
_entity.type
_entity.pdbx_description
1 polymer ?
#
loop_
_entity_poly.entity_id
_entity_poly.type
_entity_poly.pdbx_seq_one_letter_code
_entity_poly.pdbx_strand_id
1 'polypeptide(L)'
;IAYCRVGLGVFLGQVVDNTILCATPDPPAGLADIAFSPNGVNFFPTGSQFEYLPITPSFTPAGTEADPGDGTDGGTPTVIPPSLFYVNPTSFPSTSQSLINAYGAGFLPGAVCVLGTSRTPLITTYISSSEVQCKLPVHAPGSENIAVQNPSGATSETATITFTMEPSLYTYPQHNIDPAFGSKKAETLIT
;
A
#
# COMPACT_ATOMS: atom_id res chain seq x y z
N ILE A 1 -17.52 3.20 20.49
CA ILE A 1 -16.32 2.51 19.96
C ILE A 1 -16.61 1.03 20.02
N ALA A 2 -16.37 0.30 18.94
CA ALA A 2 -16.53 -1.14 18.86
C ALA A 2 -15.25 -1.76 18.28
N TYR A 3 -15.13 -3.07 18.35
CA TYR A 3 -14.02 -3.81 17.78
C TYR A 3 -14.56 -4.93 16.90
N CYS A 4 -13.95 -5.08 15.73
CA CYS A 4 -14.20 -6.20 14.83
C CYS A 4 -13.02 -7.15 14.87
N ARG A 5 -13.31 -8.44 14.98
CA ARG A 5 -12.35 -9.49 14.69
C ARG A 5 -12.72 -10.14 13.37
N VAL A 6 -11.79 -10.16 12.44
CA VAL A 6 -11.94 -10.86 11.16
C VAL A 6 -10.77 -11.82 11.02
N GLY A 7 -11.06 -13.12 11.07
CA GLY A 7 -10.04 -14.16 11.23
C GLY A 7 -9.26 -13.97 12.54
N LEU A 8 -7.94 -13.79 12.44
CA LEU A 8 -7.06 -13.55 13.58
C LEU A 8 -6.82 -12.06 13.89
N GLY A 9 -7.24 -11.15 13.00
CA GLY A 9 -7.01 -9.70 13.16
C GLY A 9 -8.10 -9.01 13.97
N VAL A 10 -7.72 -8.06 14.83
CA VAL A 10 -8.63 -7.22 15.61
C VAL A 10 -8.49 -5.76 15.19
N PHE A 11 -9.61 -5.11 14.89
CA PHE A 11 -9.69 -3.78 14.29
C PHE A 11 -10.64 -2.89 15.07
N LEU A 12 -10.33 -1.60 15.13
CA LEU A 12 -11.23 -0.59 15.66
C LEU A 12 -12.39 -0.37 14.68
N GLY A 13 -13.59 -0.29 15.23
CA GLY A 13 -14.83 -0.04 14.51
C GLY A 13 -15.60 1.15 15.06
N GLN A 14 -16.37 1.78 14.18
CA GLN A 14 -17.29 2.87 14.51
C GLN A 14 -18.73 2.38 14.47
N VAL A 15 -19.52 2.73 15.48
CA VAL A 15 -20.97 2.45 15.50
C VAL A 15 -21.68 3.65 14.87
N VAL A 16 -22.41 3.42 13.78
CA VAL A 16 -23.21 4.43 13.07
C VAL A 16 -24.57 3.83 12.78
N ASP A 17 -25.64 4.44 13.29
CA ASP A 17 -27.04 4.03 13.05
C ASP A 17 -27.25 2.51 13.12
N ASN A 18 -26.89 1.92 14.27
CA ASN A 18 -27.01 0.48 14.53
C ASN A 18 -26.12 -0.45 13.68
N THR A 19 -25.21 0.12 12.89
CA THR A 19 -24.22 -0.58 12.06
C THR A 19 -22.82 -0.41 12.65
N ILE A 20 -21.99 -1.46 12.59
CA ILE A 20 -20.57 -1.38 12.95
C ILE A 20 -19.76 -1.30 11.66
N LEU A 21 -19.14 -0.14 11.42
CA LEU A 21 -18.21 0.10 10.33
C LEU A 21 -16.80 -0.27 10.79
N CYS A 22 -16.18 -1.24 10.13
CA CYS A 22 -14.82 -1.67 10.39
C CYS A 22 -14.00 -1.66 9.11
N ALA A 23 -12.77 -1.15 9.19
CA ALA A 23 -11.79 -1.29 8.13
C ALA A 23 -11.01 -2.58 8.38
N THR A 24 -11.14 -3.54 7.47
CA THR A 24 -10.31 -4.75 7.45
C THR A 24 -9.07 -4.48 6.60
N PRO A 25 -7.85 -4.79 7.05
CA PRO A 25 -6.65 -4.76 6.20
C PRO A 25 -6.68 -5.92 5.20
N ASP A 26 -5.92 -5.81 4.11
CA ASP A 26 -5.82 -6.83 3.06
C ASP A 26 -5.19 -8.13 3.56
N PRO A 27 -5.97 -9.18 3.82
CA PRO A 27 -5.44 -10.46 4.25
C PRO A 27 -5.30 -11.41 3.06
N PRO A 28 -4.61 -12.55 3.24
CA PRO A 28 -4.57 -13.61 2.24
C PRO A 28 -5.98 -14.06 1.84
N ALA A 29 -6.15 -14.42 0.56
CA ALA A 29 -7.40 -14.99 0.07
C ALA A 29 -7.83 -16.21 0.90
N GLY A 30 -9.12 -16.30 1.21
CA GLY A 30 -9.69 -17.35 2.06
C GLY A 30 -10.86 -16.88 2.92
N LEU A 31 -11.48 -17.85 3.62
CA LEU A 31 -12.59 -17.58 4.53
C LEU A 31 -12.07 -17.07 5.89
N ALA A 32 -12.71 -16.03 6.40
CA ALA A 32 -12.42 -15.46 7.71
C ALA A 32 -13.71 -15.32 8.53
N ASP A 33 -13.70 -15.83 9.76
CA ASP A 33 -14.82 -15.67 10.68
C ASP A 33 -14.93 -14.22 11.19
N ILE A 34 -16.16 -13.73 11.33
CA ILE A 34 -16.44 -12.38 11.83
C ILE A 34 -16.96 -12.46 13.28
N ALA A 35 -16.34 -11.69 14.18
CA ALA A 35 -16.81 -11.53 15.56
C ALA A 35 -16.73 -10.07 16.01
N PHE A 36 -17.64 -9.64 16.88
CA PHE A 36 -17.67 -8.27 17.41
C PHE A 36 -17.37 -8.23 18.89
N SER A 37 -16.74 -7.15 19.35
CA SER A 37 -16.50 -6.90 20.76
C SER A 37 -16.80 -5.44 21.13
N PRO A 38 -17.50 -5.19 22.24
CA PRO A 38 -17.67 -3.83 22.75
C PRO A 38 -16.42 -3.31 23.48
N ASN A 39 -15.52 -4.20 23.93
CA ASN A 39 -14.37 -3.86 24.79
C ASN A 39 -13.01 -4.29 24.23
N GLY A 40 -12.96 -4.97 23.08
CA GLY A 40 -11.74 -5.45 22.44
C GLY A 40 -11.13 -6.69 23.10
N VAL A 41 -11.78 -7.26 24.11
CA VAL A 41 -11.30 -8.43 24.87
C VAL A 41 -12.21 -9.63 24.65
N ASN A 42 -13.53 -9.43 24.79
CA ASN A 42 -14.52 -10.50 24.65
C ASN A 42 -15.20 -10.38 23.30
N PHE A 43 -14.98 -11.36 22.42
CA PHE A 43 -15.53 -11.37 21.07
C PHE A 43 -16.70 -12.34 20.96
N PHE A 44 -17.81 -11.83 20.44
CA PHE A 44 -19.02 -12.57 20.16
C PHE A 44 -19.03 -12.96 18.67
N PRO A 45 -18.96 -14.26 18.33
CA PRO A 45 -19.01 -14.70 16.94
C PRO A 45 -20.37 -14.37 16.34
N THR A 46 -20.36 -13.89 15.09
CA THR A 46 -21.60 -13.57 14.37
C THR A 46 -22.23 -14.81 13.73
N GLY A 47 -21.45 -15.86 13.53
CA GLY A 47 -21.82 -17.01 12.69
C GLY A 47 -21.66 -16.75 11.19
N SER A 48 -21.28 -15.53 10.79
CA SER A 48 -21.01 -15.16 9.40
C SER A 48 -19.52 -15.27 9.09
N GLN A 49 -19.23 -15.66 7.86
CA GLN A 49 -17.89 -15.68 7.29
C GLN A 49 -17.76 -14.60 6.21
N PHE A 50 -16.60 -13.97 6.17
CA PHE A 50 -16.18 -13.09 5.09
C PHE A 50 -15.23 -13.87 4.18
N GLU A 51 -15.54 -13.96 2.89
CA GLU A 51 -14.63 -14.58 1.92
C GLU A 51 -13.75 -13.50 1.31
N TYR A 52 -12.45 -13.60 1.56
CA TYR A 52 -11.45 -12.88 0.79
C TYR A 52 -11.28 -13.61 -0.53
N LEU A 53 -11.97 -13.12 -1.55
CA LEU A 53 -11.83 -13.68 -2.89
C LEU A 53 -10.39 -13.46 -3.37
N PRO A 54 -9.75 -14.49 -3.94
CA PRO A 54 -8.56 -14.24 -4.73
C PRO A 54 -8.99 -13.34 -5.89
N ILE A 55 -8.24 -12.27 -6.07
CA ILE A 55 -8.10 -11.54 -7.32
C ILE A 55 -7.63 -12.53 -8.39
N THR A 56 -8.58 -13.24 -8.98
CA THR A 56 -8.36 -14.02 -10.19
C THR A 56 -8.37 -13.06 -11.37
N PRO A 57 -7.25 -12.85 -12.07
CA PRO A 57 -7.25 -12.03 -13.26
C PRO A 57 -8.15 -12.68 -14.32
N SER A 58 -9.16 -11.95 -14.80
CA SER A 58 -9.82 -12.26 -16.06
C SER A 58 -8.98 -11.69 -17.19
N PHE A 59 -7.92 -12.40 -17.57
CA PHE A 59 -7.21 -12.11 -18.81
C PHE A 59 -7.03 -13.40 -19.62
N THR A 60 -7.75 -13.45 -20.73
CA THR A 60 -7.35 -14.24 -21.89
C THR A 60 -6.01 -13.70 -22.37
N PRO A 61 -4.95 -14.52 -22.44
CA PRO A 61 -3.69 -14.12 -23.05
C PRO A 61 -3.99 -13.58 -24.44
N ALA A 62 -3.55 -12.36 -24.73
CA ALA A 62 -3.61 -11.83 -26.09
C ALA A 62 -2.74 -12.73 -26.98
N GLY A 63 -3.41 -13.54 -27.81
CA GLY A 63 -2.85 -14.20 -28.99
C GLY A 63 -1.65 -15.10 -28.75
N THR A 64 -1.90 -16.37 -28.44
CA THR A 64 -1.07 -17.45 -29.02
C THR A 64 -1.71 -17.89 -30.34
N GLU A 65 -1.82 -16.96 -31.29
CA GLU A 65 -1.85 -17.35 -32.70
C GLU A 65 -0.39 -17.67 -33.03
N ALA A 66 0.04 -18.89 -32.70
CA ALA A 66 1.28 -19.43 -33.21
C ALA A 66 1.10 -19.58 -34.71
N ASP A 67 1.62 -18.62 -35.48
CA ASP A 67 1.83 -18.80 -36.91
C ASP A 67 2.87 -19.93 -37.09
N PRO A 68 2.53 -21.05 -37.75
CA PRO A 68 3.50 -22.09 -38.05
C PRO A 68 4.40 -21.63 -39.21
N GLY A 69 5.25 -20.64 -38.93
CA GLY A 69 6.18 -20.02 -39.88
C GLY A 69 7.64 -20.29 -39.53
N ASP A 70 8.28 -21.10 -40.38
CA ASP A 70 9.71 -21.17 -40.75
C ASP A 70 10.80 -20.95 -39.68
N GLY A 71 11.51 -22.04 -39.36
CA GLY A 71 12.49 -22.15 -38.28
C GLY A 71 13.86 -21.49 -38.53
N THR A 72 13.91 -20.18 -38.78
CA THR A 72 15.18 -19.43 -38.91
C THR A 72 15.33 -18.17 -38.06
N ASP A 73 14.37 -17.78 -37.23
CA ASP A 73 14.59 -16.65 -36.30
C ASP A 73 15.07 -17.15 -34.94
N GLY A 74 16.25 -16.66 -34.53
CA GLY A 74 16.75 -16.75 -33.15
C GLY A 74 15.81 -16.00 -32.22
N GLY A 75 14.71 -16.67 -31.84
CA GLY A 75 13.59 -16.08 -31.13
C GLY A 75 14.07 -15.24 -29.96
N THR A 76 13.80 -13.94 -30.02
CA THR A 76 13.96 -13.04 -28.88
C THR A 76 13.21 -13.68 -27.71
N PRO A 77 13.85 -13.93 -26.55
CA PRO A 77 13.18 -14.55 -25.43
C PRO A 77 11.96 -13.71 -25.09
N THR A 78 10.76 -14.30 -25.21
CA THR A 78 9.51 -13.63 -24.88
C THR A 78 9.53 -13.29 -23.40
N VAL A 79 9.72 -12.01 -23.09
CA VAL A 79 9.78 -11.54 -21.71
C VAL A 79 8.35 -11.43 -21.18
N ILE A 80 7.95 -12.35 -20.29
CA ILE A 80 6.62 -12.34 -19.66
C ILE A 80 6.60 -11.25 -18.56
N PRO A 81 5.69 -10.27 -18.62
CA PRO A 81 5.53 -9.27 -17.56
C PRO A 81 4.94 -9.88 -16.29
N PRO A 82 5.39 -9.43 -15.09
CA PRO A 82 4.69 -9.76 -13.86
C PRO A 82 3.31 -9.10 -13.83
N SER A 83 2.39 -9.64 -13.04
CA SER A 83 1.10 -9.00 -12.76
C SER A 83 1.13 -8.38 -11.38
N LEU A 84 0.73 -7.11 -11.29
CA LEU A 84 0.51 -6.44 -10.01
C LEU A 84 -1.00 -6.34 -9.80
N PHE A 85 -1.48 -6.88 -8.69
CA PHE A 85 -2.91 -6.89 -8.43
C PHE A 85 -3.34 -5.76 -7.49
N TYR A 86 -2.63 -5.59 -6.37
CA TYR A 86 -2.88 -4.49 -5.43
C TYR A 86 -1.66 -4.23 -4.54
N VAL A 87 -1.73 -3.12 -3.80
CA VAL A 87 -0.71 -2.70 -2.84
C VAL A 87 -1.34 -2.27 -1.52
N ASN A 88 -0.63 -2.47 -0.41
CA ASN A 88 -1.13 -2.16 0.93
C ASN A 88 0.00 -1.64 1.84
N PRO A 89 -0.18 -0.52 2.55
CA PRO A 89 -1.30 0.43 2.44
C PRO A 89 -1.26 1.24 1.12
N THR A 90 -2.28 2.05 0.87
CA THR A 90 -2.36 2.94 -0.31
C THR A 90 -2.16 4.42 0.02
N SER A 91 -2.05 4.78 1.31
CA SER A 91 -1.87 6.15 1.79
C SER A 91 -0.68 6.23 2.75
N PHE A 92 0.17 7.22 2.53
CA PHE A 92 1.46 7.36 3.21
C PHE A 92 1.75 8.80 3.62
N PRO A 93 2.44 9.05 4.74
CA PRO A 93 2.92 10.38 5.08
C PRO A 93 3.96 10.88 4.07
N SER A 94 3.82 12.13 3.62
CA SER A 94 4.77 12.77 2.69
C SER A 94 6.13 13.10 3.33
N THR A 95 6.18 13.18 4.66
CA THR A 95 7.31 13.69 5.46
C THR A 95 8.24 12.60 5.98
N SER A 96 7.89 11.32 5.84
CA SER A 96 8.66 10.21 6.40
C SER A 96 8.72 9.02 5.44
N GLN A 97 9.70 8.12 5.66
CA GLN A 97 9.80 6.88 4.90
C GLN A 97 8.73 5.89 5.35
N SER A 98 8.18 5.13 4.41
CA SER A 98 7.13 4.15 4.68
C SER A 98 7.41 2.80 4.01
N LEU A 99 6.76 1.75 4.47
CA LEU A 99 6.80 0.43 3.83
C LEU A 99 5.46 0.15 3.15
N ILE A 100 5.53 -0.44 1.96
CA ILE A 100 4.37 -0.90 1.19
C ILE A 100 4.59 -2.35 0.77
N ASN A 101 3.56 -3.18 0.87
CA ASN A 101 3.56 -4.52 0.31
C ASN A 101 2.82 -4.50 -1.03
N ALA A 102 3.38 -5.17 -2.03
CA ALA A 102 2.79 -5.34 -3.35
C ALA A 102 2.50 -6.82 -3.60
N TYR A 103 1.26 -7.10 -4.00
CA TYR A 103 0.73 -8.45 -4.18
C TYR A 103 0.40 -8.69 -5.65
N GLY A 104 0.84 -9.83 -6.18
CA GLY A 104 0.83 -10.08 -7.60
C GLY A 104 1.09 -11.53 -7.98
N ALA A 105 1.54 -11.72 -9.21
CA ALA A 105 1.98 -13.01 -9.73
C ALA A 105 3.15 -12.84 -10.70
N GLY A 106 4.01 -13.86 -10.78
CA GLY A 106 5.14 -13.87 -11.70
C GLY A 106 6.29 -12.96 -11.27
N PHE A 107 6.38 -12.59 -9.99
CA PHE A 107 7.56 -11.91 -9.46
C PHE A 107 8.74 -12.87 -9.41
N LEU A 108 9.91 -12.40 -9.82
CA LEU A 108 11.15 -13.17 -9.81
C LEU A 108 12.08 -12.69 -8.69
N PRO A 109 12.96 -13.55 -8.16
CA PRO A 109 14.03 -13.09 -7.28
C PRO A 109 14.82 -11.95 -7.92
N GLY A 110 14.89 -10.81 -7.22
CA GLY A 110 15.49 -9.57 -7.75
C GLY A 110 14.49 -8.61 -8.39
N ALA A 111 13.19 -8.88 -8.34
CA ALA A 111 12.16 -7.91 -8.71
C ALA A 111 12.26 -6.65 -7.84
N VAL A 112 11.98 -5.49 -8.45
CA VAL A 112 12.04 -4.18 -7.80
C VAL A 112 10.74 -3.42 -8.00
N CYS A 113 10.23 -2.76 -6.95
CA CYS A 113 9.20 -1.75 -7.14
C CYS A 113 9.79 -0.53 -7.84
N VAL A 114 9.00 0.07 -8.73
CA VAL A 114 9.31 1.31 -9.41
C VAL A 114 8.22 2.34 -9.15
N LEU A 115 8.61 3.58 -8.84
CA LEU A 115 7.72 4.68 -8.48
C LEU A 115 7.65 5.75 -9.58
N GLY A 116 6.44 6.24 -9.84
CA GLY A 116 6.16 7.35 -10.73
C GLY A 116 6.37 7.02 -12.21
N THR A 117 6.16 8.02 -13.06
CA THR A 117 6.32 7.91 -14.52
C THR A 117 7.77 7.70 -14.93
N SER A 118 8.72 8.22 -14.14
CA SER A 118 10.16 8.02 -14.32
C SER A 118 10.65 6.63 -13.88
N ARG A 119 9.76 5.78 -13.34
CA ARG A 119 10.06 4.41 -12.89
C ARG A 119 11.29 4.36 -11.97
N THR A 120 11.33 5.24 -10.97
CA THR A 120 12.44 5.30 -10.02
C THR A 120 12.48 4.02 -9.18
N PRO A 121 13.58 3.25 -9.20
CA PRO A 121 13.65 1.99 -8.45
C PRO A 121 13.67 2.23 -6.95
N LEU A 122 12.90 1.44 -6.22
CA LEU A 122 12.81 1.46 -4.77
C LEU A 122 13.64 0.33 -4.15
N ILE A 123 14.05 0.54 -2.90
CA ILE A 123 14.61 -0.54 -2.09
C ILE A 123 13.50 -1.57 -1.89
N THR A 124 13.73 -2.78 -2.41
CA THR A 124 12.72 -3.85 -2.48
C THR A 124 13.26 -5.12 -1.85
N THR A 125 12.44 -5.76 -1.02
CA THR A 125 12.66 -7.08 -0.46
C THR A 125 11.73 -8.06 -1.16
N TYR A 126 12.31 -9.02 -1.87
CA TYR A 126 11.56 -10.13 -2.46
C TYR A 126 11.13 -11.10 -1.37
N ILE A 127 9.82 -11.35 -1.26
CA ILE A 127 9.26 -12.30 -0.29
C ILE A 127 8.91 -13.60 -1.00
N SER A 128 8.17 -13.53 -2.11
CA SER A 128 7.77 -14.69 -2.90
C SER A 128 7.43 -14.29 -4.33
N SER A 129 7.08 -15.27 -5.18
CA SER A 129 6.66 -15.01 -6.56
C SER A 129 5.35 -14.24 -6.68
N SER A 130 4.67 -13.99 -5.56
CA SER A 130 3.42 -13.25 -5.46
C SER A 130 3.46 -12.08 -4.48
N GLU A 131 4.60 -11.81 -3.84
CA GLU A 131 4.71 -10.73 -2.86
C GLU A 131 6.11 -10.10 -2.85
N VAL A 132 6.15 -8.77 -2.86
CA VAL A 132 7.36 -7.98 -2.59
C VAL A 132 7.04 -6.87 -1.60
N GLN A 133 7.99 -6.51 -0.74
CA GLN A 133 7.89 -5.36 0.16
C GLN A 133 8.84 -4.27 -0.32
N CYS A 134 8.35 -3.03 -0.39
CA CYS A 134 9.07 -1.91 -0.96
C CYS A 134 9.12 -0.75 0.02
N LYS A 135 10.25 -0.04 0.04
CA LYS A 135 10.46 1.13 0.89
C LYS A 135 10.22 2.41 0.11
N LEU A 136 9.19 3.14 0.49
CA LEU A 136 8.87 4.45 -0.07
C LEU A 136 9.77 5.53 0.54
N PRO A 137 10.39 6.39 -0.27
CA PRO A 137 11.14 7.55 0.22
C PRO A 137 10.18 8.65 0.71
N VAL A 138 10.75 9.67 1.33
CA VAL A 138 10.06 10.96 1.53
C VAL A 138 9.70 11.51 0.14
N HIS A 139 8.46 11.93 -0.02
CA HIS A 139 7.92 12.35 -1.31
C HIS A 139 6.99 13.55 -1.14
N ALA A 140 6.88 14.42 -2.15
CA ALA A 140 5.92 15.51 -2.11
C ALA A 140 4.48 14.96 -1.99
N PRO A 141 3.56 15.66 -1.29
CA PRO A 141 2.16 15.27 -1.25
C PRO A 141 1.57 15.16 -2.66
N GLY A 142 0.77 14.12 -2.90
CA GLY A 142 0.18 13.86 -4.21
C GLY A 142 -0.04 12.37 -4.49
N SER A 143 -0.69 12.09 -5.61
CA SER A 143 -0.89 10.71 -6.09
C SER A 143 0.28 10.29 -6.97
N GLU A 144 0.79 9.09 -6.73
CA GLU A 144 1.84 8.46 -7.50
C GLU A 144 1.41 7.06 -7.93
N ASN A 145 2.05 6.55 -8.98
CA ASN A 145 1.83 5.19 -9.45
C ASN A 145 3.02 4.31 -9.11
N ILE A 146 2.75 3.08 -8.67
CA ILE A 146 3.76 2.07 -8.37
C ILE A 146 3.55 0.84 -9.23
N ALA A 147 4.63 0.24 -9.72
CA ALA A 147 4.63 -1.02 -10.45
C ALA A 147 5.78 -1.93 -9.97
N VAL A 148 5.77 -3.19 -10.38
CA VAL A 148 6.86 -4.14 -10.12
C VAL A 148 7.56 -4.47 -11.42
N GLN A 149 8.89 -4.34 -11.43
CA GLN A 149 9.75 -4.71 -12.55
C GLN A 149 10.59 -5.94 -12.18
N ASN A 150 10.53 -6.96 -13.03
CA ASN A 150 11.39 -8.14 -12.92
C ASN A 150 12.81 -7.86 -13.45
N PRO A 151 13.83 -8.65 -13.07
CA PRO A 151 15.20 -8.50 -13.57
C PRO A 151 15.35 -8.57 -15.10
N SER A 152 14.38 -9.16 -15.79
CA SER A 152 14.28 -9.19 -17.25
C SER A 152 13.89 -7.84 -17.88
N GLY A 153 13.55 -6.83 -17.07
CA GLY A 153 13.03 -5.53 -17.50
C GLY A 153 11.51 -5.48 -17.69
N ALA A 154 10.85 -6.65 -17.72
CA ALA A 154 9.39 -6.77 -17.77
C ALA A 154 8.75 -6.05 -16.59
N THR A 155 7.70 -5.28 -16.83
CA THR A 155 7.04 -4.48 -15.79
C THR A 155 5.55 -4.77 -15.78
N SER A 156 4.96 -4.82 -14.59
CA SER A 156 3.52 -4.95 -14.40
C SER A 156 2.74 -3.71 -14.79
N GLU A 157 1.41 -3.82 -14.71
CA GLU A 157 0.51 -2.69 -14.55
C GLU A 157 0.83 -1.89 -13.27
N THR A 158 0.23 -0.69 -13.17
CA THR A 158 0.44 0.22 -12.05
C THR A 158 -0.71 0.20 -11.06
N ALA A 159 -0.40 0.28 -9.77
CA ALA A 159 -1.33 0.64 -8.70
C ALA A 159 -1.13 2.11 -8.28
N THR A 160 -2.19 2.79 -7.86
CA THR A 160 -2.11 4.18 -7.39
C THR A 160 -1.95 4.23 -5.88
N ILE A 161 -1.01 5.05 -5.41
CA ILE A 161 -0.77 5.36 -4.00
C ILE A 161 -0.86 6.88 -3.79
N THR A 162 -1.09 7.30 -2.55
CA THR A 162 -1.18 8.72 -2.19
C THR A 162 -0.24 9.08 -1.06
N PHE A 163 0.57 10.11 -1.27
CA PHE A 163 1.31 10.78 -0.21
C PHE A 163 0.45 11.91 0.35
N THR A 164 0.08 11.80 1.62
CA THR A 164 -0.71 12.78 2.36
C THR A 164 0.19 13.63 3.22
N MET A 165 -0.11 14.93 3.28
CA MET A 165 0.54 15.81 4.25
C MET A 165 0.12 15.38 5.66
N GLU A 166 1.09 15.08 6.52
CA GLU A 166 0.77 14.81 7.92
C GLU A 166 0.17 16.08 8.54
N PRO A 167 -0.90 15.98 9.34
CA PRO A 167 -1.36 17.11 10.12
C PRO A 167 -0.25 17.49 11.11
N SER A 168 0.22 18.73 11.04
CA SER A 168 1.06 19.28 12.10
C SER A 168 0.21 19.43 13.36
N LEU A 169 0.39 18.52 14.31
CA LEU A 169 -0.16 18.69 15.65
C LEU A 169 0.64 19.78 16.36
N TYR A 170 0.22 21.03 16.19
CA TYR A 170 0.60 22.10 17.10
C TYR A 170 -0.08 21.84 18.44
N THR A 171 0.66 21.26 19.38
CA THR A 171 0.22 21.20 20.77
C THR A 171 0.38 22.61 21.37
N TYR A 172 -0.74 23.26 21.67
CA TYR A 172 -0.76 24.57 22.33
C TYR A 172 -1.14 24.43 23.82
N PRO A 173 -0.49 25.18 24.74
CA PRO A 173 0.66 26.06 24.52
C PRO A 173 1.96 25.48 25.06
N GLN A 174 2.94 25.23 24.20
CA GLN A 174 4.28 25.70 24.56
C GLN A 174 4.30 27.22 24.37
N HIS A 175 4.44 27.96 25.47
CA HIS A 175 4.71 29.40 25.47
C HIS A 175 6.09 29.62 24.84
N ASN A 176 6.14 29.87 23.54
CA ASN A 176 7.31 30.45 22.90
C ASN A 176 7.04 31.95 22.72
N ILE A 177 7.90 32.77 23.33
CA ILE A 177 7.89 34.24 23.20
C ILE A 177 8.70 34.60 21.96
N ASP A 178 8.09 35.31 21.01
CA ASP A 178 8.74 35.81 19.79
C ASP A 178 8.71 37.35 19.73
N PRO A 179 9.84 38.03 19.52
CA PRO A 179 11.20 37.49 19.51
C PRO A 179 11.72 37.17 20.90
N ALA A 180 12.52 36.11 21.02
CA ALA A 180 13.22 35.75 22.27
C ALA A 180 14.37 36.71 22.64
N PHE A 181 14.58 37.79 21.86
CA PHE A 181 15.59 38.83 22.08
C PHE A 181 15.14 40.19 21.50
N GLY A 182 15.60 41.29 22.10
CA GLY A 182 15.23 42.66 21.72
C GLY A 182 16.39 43.66 21.79
N SER A 183 16.19 44.87 21.25
CA SER A 183 17.23 45.90 21.11
C SER A 183 17.54 46.62 22.43
N LYS A 184 18.82 46.94 22.70
CA LYS A 184 19.22 47.74 23.89
C LYS A 184 18.81 49.23 23.81
N LYS A 185 18.38 49.71 22.64
CA LYS A 185 18.11 51.15 22.39
C LYS A 185 16.73 51.43 21.79
N ALA A 186 15.87 50.43 21.62
CA ALA A 186 14.55 50.60 21.04
C ALA A 186 13.56 49.59 21.64
N GLU A 187 12.28 49.93 21.61
CA GLU A 187 11.20 49.05 22.06
C GLU A 187 11.02 47.86 21.11
N THR A 188 10.70 46.70 21.67
CA THR A 188 10.44 45.45 20.93
C THR A 188 9.10 44.90 21.38
N LEU A 189 8.18 44.69 20.43
CA LEU A 189 6.89 44.06 20.68
C LEU A 189 7.07 42.54 20.67
N ILE A 190 6.54 41.84 21.68
CA ILE A 190 6.61 40.38 21.81
C ILE A 190 5.21 39.76 21.72
N THR A 191 5.11 38.55 21.18
CA THR A 191 3.90 37.70 21.19
C THR A 191 4.20 36.31 21.73
#